data_AF-A0A925SBR1-F1
#
_entry.id   AF-A0A925SBR1-F1
#
_cell.length_a   1.000
_cell.length_b   1.000
_cell.length_c   1.000
_cell.angle_alpha   90.00
_cell.angle_beta   90.00
_cell.angle_gamma   90.00
#
_symmetry.space_group_name_H-M   'P 1'
#
loop_
_entity.id
_entity.type
_entity.pdbx_description
1 polymer ?
#
loop_
_entity_poly.entity_id
_entity_poly.type
_entity_poly.pdbx_seq_one_letter_code
_entity_poly.pdbx_strand_id
1 'polypeptide(L)'
;ADAMRRGQYDLAKRYLDDAIASIEGIFAGADKDARKSRSYFRAESKKTFLGEPYERVMAYYYRGILYWIDGEPDNARACFRSAQLQDSDTENKAYSSDYVLLDYLDGLASVKLAGDGSDAYQRAMTNSKSGPLPAYDSKANALIFIEFGDGPKKYATGPYAEQLRFREGYSEARSAVVKVDGRDYPVGPGDDLYFQATTRGGRVMDHILANKAVFKSATDTVGNVGLITGAVLASDRDTQTAGLALVAASVVTKLVAAATTPHADIRSWNNLPQFLAFQALALSPGEHRVVIEFKDGGGRLLAGRSRSVTVQVAAKGHDTVVFVSDRSEKP
;
A
#
# COMPACT_ATOMS: atom_id res chain seq x y z
N ALA A 1 -10.57 -6.53 -1.12
CA ALA A 1 -11.55 -5.45 -1.30
C ALA A 1 -12.94 -6.01 -1.65
N ASP A 2 -13.15 -6.68 -2.79
CA ASP A 2 -14.51 -7.09 -3.19
C ASP A 2 -15.24 -8.01 -2.18
N ALA A 3 -14.55 -8.97 -1.57
CA ALA A 3 -15.16 -9.80 -0.52
C ALA A 3 -15.60 -8.95 0.70
N MET A 4 -14.83 -7.93 1.09
CA MET A 4 -15.23 -6.96 2.13
C MET A 4 -16.49 -6.20 1.72
N ARG A 5 -16.51 -5.66 0.48
CA ARG A 5 -17.65 -4.89 -0.08
C ARG A 5 -18.93 -5.70 -0.21
N ARG A 6 -18.84 -7.02 -0.28
CA ARG A 6 -19.97 -7.95 -0.37
C ARG A 6 -20.38 -8.50 1.00
N GLY A 7 -19.74 -8.07 2.09
CA GLY A 7 -19.96 -8.62 3.43
C GLY A 7 -19.50 -10.08 3.58
N GLN A 8 -18.68 -10.59 2.65
CA GLN A 8 -18.18 -11.97 2.66
C GLN A 8 -16.93 -12.07 3.54
N TYR A 9 -17.07 -11.76 4.84
CA TYR A 9 -15.95 -11.58 5.75
C TYR A 9 -15.10 -12.85 5.92
N ASP A 10 -15.70 -14.05 5.98
CA ASP A 10 -14.92 -15.29 6.07
C ASP A 10 -14.09 -15.58 4.82
N LEU A 11 -14.58 -15.17 3.64
CA LEU A 11 -13.81 -15.26 2.41
C LEU A 11 -12.69 -14.21 2.39
N ALA A 12 -12.98 -12.99 2.85
CA ALA A 12 -11.98 -11.93 2.98
C ALA A 12 -10.85 -12.34 3.92
N LYS A 13 -11.15 -12.90 5.10
CA LYS A 13 -10.16 -13.40 6.07
C LYS A 13 -9.20 -14.39 5.40
N ARG A 14 -9.70 -15.42 4.75
CA ARG A 14 -8.87 -16.42 4.05
C ARG A 14 -7.94 -15.80 3.01
N TYR A 15 -8.46 -14.93 2.15
CA TYR A 15 -7.63 -14.26 1.14
C TYR A 15 -6.56 -13.35 1.73
N LEU A 16 -6.88 -12.66 2.83
CA LEU A 16 -5.95 -11.76 3.51
C LEU A 16 -4.89 -12.55 4.30
N ASP A 17 -5.26 -13.66 4.93
CA ASP A 17 -4.33 -14.55 5.64
C ASP A 17 -3.31 -15.16 4.65
N ASP A 18 -3.77 -15.63 3.48
CA ASP A 18 -2.88 -16.13 2.41
C ASP A 18 -1.93 -15.03 1.89
N ALA A 19 -2.44 -13.80 1.73
CA ALA A 19 -1.64 -12.65 1.31
C ALA A 19 -0.59 -12.26 2.37
N ILE A 20 -0.99 -12.19 3.65
CA ILE A 20 -0.12 -11.84 4.78
C ILE A 20 0.96 -12.92 4.97
N ALA A 21 0.62 -14.20 4.91
CA ALA A 21 1.59 -15.29 4.97
C ALA A 21 2.64 -15.19 3.85
N SER A 22 2.21 -14.79 2.64
CA SER A 22 3.12 -14.54 1.51
C SER A 22 4.05 -13.35 1.76
N ILE A 23 3.54 -12.27 2.39
CA ILE A 23 4.33 -11.09 2.78
C ILE A 23 5.36 -11.46 3.86
N GLU A 24 4.95 -12.20 4.90
CA GLU A 24 5.79 -12.56 6.04
C GLU A 24 6.86 -13.60 5.70
N GLY A 25 6.56 -14.55 4.80
CA GLY A 25 7.50 -15.57 4.33
C GLY A 25 8.78 -15.00 3.69
N ILE A 26 8.77 -13.73 3.27
CA ILE A 26 9.95 -13.00 2.80
C ILE A 26 10.92 -12.70 3.94
N PHE A 27 10.39 -12.22 5.07
CA PHE A 27 11.18 -11.73 6.21
C PHE A 27 11.79 -12.87 7.02
N ALA A 28 11.21 -14.08 6.97
CA ALA A 28 11.65 -15.25 7.73
C ALA A 28 12.92 -15.96 7.19
N GLY A 29 13.43 -15.59 6.01
CA GLY A 29 14.57 -16.28 5.42
C GLY A 29 15.93 -15.65 5.72
N ALA A 30 16.74 -16.37 6.49
CA ALA A 30 18.12 -16.06 6.80
C ALA A 30 19.04 -16.26 5.58
N ASP A 31 19.14 -15.27 4.70
CA ASP A 31 20.35 -14.91 3.93
C ASP A 31 20.06 -13.67 3.06
N LYS A 32 20.22 -12.47 3.64
CA LYS A 32 19.84 -11.21 2.99
C LYS A 32 20.74 -10.90 1.78
N ASP A 33 22.03 -11.25 1.85
CA ASP A 33 23.02 -10.87 0.84
C ASP A 33 23.00 -11.80 -0.39
N ALA A 34 22.85 -13.11 -0.19
CA ALA A 34 22.70 -14.05 -1.29
C ALA A 34 21.38 -13.85 -2.06
N ARG A 35 20.30 -13.44 -1.37
CA ARG A 35 19.02 -13.05 -2.00
C ARG A 35 19.17 -11.74 -2.78
N LYS A 36 19.84 -10.73 -2.21
CA LYS A 36 20.07 -9.44 -2.86
C LYS A 36 20.81 -9.61 -4.18
N SER A 37 21.89 -10.39 -4.20
CA SER A 37 22.63 -10.74 -5.43
C SER A 37 21.74 -11.45 -6.46
N ARG A 38 21.04 -12.54 -6.09
CA ARG A 38 20.10 -13.24 -7.00
C ARG A 38 18.95 -12.36 -7.52
N SER A 39 18.57 -11.33 -6.75
CA SER A 39 17.46 -10.44 -7.11
C SER A 39 17.77 -9.49 -8.26
N TYR A 40 19.05 -9.15 -8.49
CA TYR A 40 19.49 -8.31 -9.60
C TYR A 40 19.50 -9.05 -10.94
N PHE A 41 19.73 -10.38 -10.92
CA PHE A 41 19.89 -11.19 -12.13
C PHE A 41 18.60 -11.89 -12.61
N ARG A 42 17.46 -11.71 -11.92
CA ARG A 42 16.18 -12.37 -12.25
C ARG A 42 15.12 -11.35 -12.64
N ALA A 43 14.50 -11.56 -13.81
CA ALA A 43 13.38 -10.74 -14.29
C ALA A 43 12.30 -10.57 -13.21
N GLU A 44 11.81 -9.34 -13.05
CA GLU A 44 10.88 -8.98 -11.96
C GLU A 44 9.56 -9.75 -12.07
N SER A 45 9.07 -9.98 -13.29
CA SER A 45 7.89 -10.79 -13.59
C SER A 45 8.01 -12.27 -13.17
N LYS A 46 9.23 -12.80 -13.01
CA LYS A 46 9.48 -14.18 -12.53
C LYS A 46 9.55 -14.28 -11.00
N LYS A 47 9.46 -13.16 -10.27
CA LYS A 47 9.36 -13.15 -8.80
C LYS A 47 7.89 -13.31 -8.39
N THR A 48 7.67 -13.92 -7.23
CA THR A 48 6.36 -13.91 -6.58
C THR A 48 5.90 -12.47 -6.43
N PHE A 49 4.70 -12.16 -6.92
CA PHE A 49 4.11 -10.83 -6.75
C PHE A 49 3.63 -10.71 -5.31
N LEU A 50 4.14 -9.70 -4.61
CA LEU A 50 3.86 -9.49 -3.18
C LEU A 50 3.15 -8.15 -2.95
N GLY A 51 2.90 -7.39 -4.01
CA GLY A 51 2.44 -6.02 -3.95
C GLY A 51 3.55 -5.02 -3.61
N GLU A 52 3.32 -3.77 -4.00
CA GLU A 52 4.07 -2.59 -3.54
C GLU A 52 3.72 -2.27 -2.07
N PRO A 53 4.52 -1.44 -1.37
CA PRO A 53 4.27 -1.10 0.03
C PRO A 53 2.82 -0.75 0.36
N TYR A 54 2.19 0.15 -0.41
CA TYR A 54 0.79 0.55 -0.19
C TYR A 54 -0.20 -0.61 -0.35
N GLU A 55 0.06 -1.60 -1.21
CA GLU A 55 -0.82 -2.76 -1.39
C GLU A 55 -0.68 -3.74 -0.21
N ARG A 56 0.54 -3.90 0.31
CA ARG A 56 0.80 -4.71 1.51
C ARG A 56 0.18 -4.10 2.75
N VAL A 57 0.26 -2.78 2.90
CA VAL A 57 -0.45 -2.01 3.93
C VAL A 57 -1.94 -2.34 3.91
N MET A 58 -2.57 -2.34 2.73
CA MET A 58 -4.00 -2.62 2.60
C MET A 58 -4.39 -4.04 3.03
N ALA A 59 -3.52 -5.04 2.87
CA ALA A 59 -3.78 -6.39 3.34
C ALA A 59 -3.95 -6.41 4.88
N TYR A 60 -3.01 -5.78 5.59
CA TYR A 60 -3.08 -5.64 7.04
C TYR A 60 -4.23 -4.73 7.49
N TYR A 61 -4.48 -3.61 6.80
CA TYR A 61 -5.59 -2.70 7.12
C TYR A 61 -6.95 -3.44 7.11
N TYR A 62 -7.27 -4.14 6.01
CA TYR A 62 -8.52 -4.90 5.94
C TYR A 62 -8.56 -6.04 6.96
N ARG A 63 -7.43 -6.70 7.22
CA ARG A 63 -7.37 -7.78 8.22
C ARG A 63 -7.59 -7.25 9.64
N GLY A 64 -7.09 -6.05 9.94
CA GLY A 64 -7.32 -5.35 11.19
C GLY A 64 -8.79 -5.00 11.41
N ILE A 65 -9.49 -4.53 10.37
CA ILE A 65 -10.95 -4.32 10.43
C ILE A 65 -11.68 -5.62 10.78
N LEU A 66 -11.31 -6.74 10.15
CA LEU A 66 -11.94 -8.04 10.39
C LEU A 66 -11.69 -8.56 11.81
N TYR A 67 -10.49 -8.36 12.37
CA TYR A 67 -10.25 -8.65 13.78
C TYR A 67 -11.11 -7.80 14.70
N TRP A 68 -11.32 -6.53 14.38
CA TRP A 68 -12.20 -5.66 15.19
C TRP A 68 -13.67 -6.07 15.07
N ILE A 69 -14.12 -6.50 13.89
CA ILE A 69 -15.45 -7.11 13.68
C ILE A 69 -15.63 -8.33 14.59
N ASP A 70 -14.58 -9.15 14.75
CA ASP A 70 -14.60 -10.33 15.61
C ASP A 70 -14.47 -10.00 17.11
N GLY A 71 -14.33 -8.72 17.47
CA GLY A 71 -14.16 -8.28 18.85
C GLY A 71 -12.75 -8.45 19.41
N GLU A 72 -11.74 -8.49 18.53
CA GLU A 72 -10.32 -8.67 18.86
C GLU A 72 -9.52 -7.38 18.57
N PRO A 73 -9.71 -6.30 19.35
CA PRO A 73 -9.04 -5.00 19.10
C PRO A 73 -7.52 -5.06 19.30
N ASP A 74 -7.01 -6.04 20.05
CA ASP A 74 -5.58 -6.30 20.21
C ASP A 74 -4.96 -6.87 18.93
N ASN A 75 -5.60 -7.84 18.28
CA ASN A 75 -5.19 -8.37 16.98
C ASN A 75 -5.39 -7.34 15.86
N ALA A 76 -6.45 -6.53 15.95
CA ALA A 76 -6.65 -5.39 15.06
C ALA A 76 -5.48 -4.39 15.16
N ARG A 77 -5.11 -4.01 16.39
CA ARG A 77 -3.96 -3.13 16.65
C ARG A 77 -2.66 -3.70 16.11
N ALA A 78 -2.42 -4.99 16.30
CA ALA A 78 -1.24 -5.66 15.76
C ALA A 78 -1.19 -5.55 14.23
N CYS A 79 -2.32 -5.73 13.54
CA CYS A 79 -2.40 -5.53 12.10
C CYS A 79 -2.09 -4.09 11.69
N PHE A 80 -2.64 -3.08 12.37
CA PHE A 80 -2.35 -1.68 12.02
C PHE A 80 -0.87 -1.32 12.21
N ARG A 81 -0.22 -1.81 13.26
CA ARG A 81 1.23 -1.66 13.45
C ARG A 81 2.04 -2.40 12.38
N SER A 82 1.66 -3.63 12.04
CA SER A 82 2.30 -4.37 10.95
C SER A 82 2.17 -3.66 9.61
N ALA A 83 1.03 -3.00 9.36
CA ALA A 83 0.82 -2.18 8.18
C ALA A 83 1.82 -1.00 8.16
N GLN A 84 1.99 -0.28 9.26
CA GLN A 84 2.96 0.82 9.36
C GLN A 84 4.41 0.35 9.06
N LEU A 85 4.77 -0.87 9.45
CA LEU A 85 6.07 -1.45 9.11
C LEU A 85 6.25 -1.69 7.61
N GLN A 86 5.18 -2.04 6.89
CA GLN A 86 5.24 -2.22 5.43
C GLN A 86 5.52 -0.92 4.68
N ASP A 87 5.08 0.21 5.23
CA ASP A 87 5.29 1.55 4.70
C ASP A 87 6.68 2.13 5.03
N SER A 88 7.30 1.68 6.12
CA SER A 88 8.55 2.24 6.63
C SER A 88 9.73 2.18 5.62
N ASP A 89 10.49 3.27 5.54
CA ASP A 89 11.73 3.35 4.77
C ASP A 89 12.88 2.69 5.54
N THR A 90 13.29 1.51 5.07
CA THR A 90 14.36 0.71 5.68
C THR A 90 15.76 1.32 5.51
N GLU A 91 15.95 2.33 4.65
CA GLU A 91 17.29 2.89 4.38
C GLU A 91 17.73 3.93 5.41
N ASN A 92 16.81 4.73 5.98
CA ASN A 92 17.17 5.83 6.89
C ASN A 92 16.67 5.71 8.33
N LYS A 93 16.06 4.58 8.73
CA LYS A 93 15.55 4.32 10.11
C LYS A 93 14.62 5.41 10.67
N ALA A 94 14.04 6.25 9.81
CA ALA A 94 13.00 7.18 10.21
C ALA A 94 11.65 6.47 10.05
N TYR A 95 11.03 6.13 11.19
CA TYR A 95 9.63 5.68 11.23
C TYR A 95 8.72 6.88 10.92
N SER A 96 8.63 7.28 9.65
CA SER A 96 7.58 8.17 9.17
C SER A 96 6.64 7.33 8.32
N SER A 97 5.59 6.80 8.93
CA SER A 97 4.44 6.25 8.21
C SER A 97 3.50 7.42 7.96
N ASP A 98 3.17 7.70 6.71
CA ASP A 98 2.32 8.86 6.38
C ASP A 98 0.82 8.50 6.42
N TYR A 99 0.50 7.24 6.73
CA TYR A 99 -0.88 6.79 6.90
C TYR A 99 -1.50 7.34 8.19
N VAL A 100 -2.41 8.29 8.01
CA VAL A 100 -3.12 8.99 9.09
C VAL A 100 -4.03 8.02 9.85
N LEU A 101 -4.75 7.14 9.14
CA LEU A 101 -5.67 6.20 9.78
C LEU A 101 -4.95 5.09 10.53
N LEU A 102 -3.76 4.65 10.10
CA LEU A 102 -3.05 3.58 10.82
C LEU A 102 -2.60 4.04 12.21
N ASP A 103 -2.04 5.25 12.31
CA ASP A 103 -1.69 5.85 13.61
C ASP A 103 -2.95 6.07 14.47
N TYR A 104 -4.02 6.61 13.87
CA TYR A 104 -5.26 6.84 14.60
C TYR A 104 -5.88 5.54 15.13
N LEU A 105 -5.91 4.48 14.32
CA LEU A 105 -6.51 3.20 14.70
C LEU A 105 -5.67 2.44 15.73
N ASP A 106 -4.33 2.55 15.68
CA ASP A 106 -3.44 2.03 16.74
C ASP A 106 -3.75 2.70 18.09
N GLY A 107 -3.88 4.03 18.10
CA GLY A 107 -4.21 4.78 19.31
C GLY A 107 -5.62 4.48 19.81
N LEU A 108 -6.62 4.44 18.92
CA LEU A 108 -8.00 4.10 19.28
C LEU A 108 -8.08 2.70 19.90
N ALA A 109 -7.44 1.71 19.26
CA ALA A 109 -7.40 0.35 19.80
C ALA A 109 -6.67 0.29 21.15
N SER A 110 -5.64 1.10 21.35
CA SER A 110 -4.95 1.22 22.65
C SER A 110 -5.87 1.79 23.73
N VAL A 111 -6.65 2.83 23.44
CA VAL A 111 -7.67 3.37 24.36
C VAL A 111 -8.74 2.32 24.69
N LYS A 112 -9.18 1.54 23.71
CA LYS A 112 -10.14 0.44 23.91
C LYS A 112 -9.61 -0.68 24.81
N LEU A 113 -8.30 -0.88 24.79
CA LEU A 113 -7.59 -1.83 25.65
C LEU A 113 -7.16 -1.20 27.00
N ALA A 114 -7.76 -0.06 27.37
CA ALA A 114 -7.44 0.70 28.59
C ALA A 114 -5.97 1.16 28.70
N GLY A 115 -5.28 1.27 27.56
CA GLY A 115 -3.96 1.88 27.44
C GLY A 115 -4.03 3.35 27.00
N ASP A 116 -2.86 3.94 26.77
CA ASP A 116 -2.73 5.29 26.23
C ASP A 116 -2.56 5.26 24.70
N GLY A 117 -3.33 6.10 24.00
CA GLY A 117 -3.26 6.29 22.55
C GLY A 117 -2.82 7.71 22.15
N SER A 118 -2.47 8.57 23.11
CA SER A 118 -2.25 10.00 22.91
C SER A 118 -1.15 10.30 21.89
N ASP A 119 0.00 9.63 21.96
CA ASP A 119 1.11 9.79 21.00
C ASP A 119 0.69 9.41 19.58
N ALA A 120 -0.06 8.32 19.43
CA ALA A 120 -0.54 7.85 18.13
C ALA A 120 -1.57 8.83 17.53
N TYR A 121 -2.45 9.38 18.38
CA TYR A 121 -3.34 10.46 17.98
C TYR A 121 -2.57 11.69 17.50
N GLN A 122 -1.56 12.13 18.25
CA GLN A 122 -0.75 13.30 17.87
C GLN A 122 -0.06 13.11 16.52
N ARG A 123 0.49 11.91 16.24
CA ARG A 123 1.07 11.59 14.92
C ARG A 123 0.01 11.64 13.81
N ALA A 124 -1.14 11.01 14.02
CA ALA A 124 -2.24 11.05 13.05
C ALA A 124 -2.68 12.48 12.75
N MET A 125 -2.82 13.33 13.78
CA MET A 125 -3.21 14.72 13.62
C MET A 125 -2.14 15.58 12.93
N THR A 126 -0.85 15.28 13.16
CA THR A 126 0.27 15.95 12.49
C THR A 126 0.30 15.65 11.00
N ASN A 127 -0.07 14.42 10.61
CA ASN A 127 -0.05 13.96 9.23
C ASN A 127 -1.37 14.22 8.47
N SER A 128 -2.46 14.57 9.18
CA SER A 128 -3.75 14.80 8.54
C SER A 128 -3.77 16.08 7.70
N LYS A 129 -3.95 15.91 6.39
CA LYS A 129 -4.04 17.02 5.40
C LYS A 129 -5.47 17.39 5.02
N SER A 130 -6.44 16.54 5.35
CA SER A 130 -7.80 16.57 4.77
C SER A 130 -8.90 16.87 5.80
N GLY A 131 -8.52 17.16 7.05
CA GLY A 131 -9.43 17.54 8.13
C GLY A 131 -9.17 16.75 9.43
N PRO A 132 -9.58 17.28 10.60
CA PRO A 132 -9.32 16.60 11.86
C PRO A 132 -10.11 15.29 11.96
N LEU A 133 -9.44 14.21 12.34
CA LEU A 133 -10.11 12.99 12.79
C LEU A 133 -10.82 13.25 14.13
N PRO A 134 -11.90 12.51 14.46
CA PRO A 134 -12.58 12.70 15.72
C PRO A 134 -11.65 12.40 16.90
N ALA A 135 -11.69 13.22 17.95
CA ALA A 135 -10.99 12.90 19.19
C ALA A 135 -11.43 11.53 19.74
N TYR A 136 -10.55 10.82 20.43
CA TYR A 136 -10.92 9.54 21.03
C TYR A 136 -12.03 9.73 22.06
N ASP A 137 -13.10 8.97 21.90
CA ASP A 137 -14.17 8.82 22.87
C ASP A 137 -14.19 7.37 23.33
N SER A 138 -13.89 7.14 24.62
CA SER A 138 -13.89 5.79 25.20
C SER A 138 -15.27 5.13 25.18
N LYS A 139 -16.35 5.92 25.02
CA LYS A 139 -17.72 5.45 24.87
C LYS A 139 -18.10 5.11 23.43
N ALA A 140 -17.27 5.45 22.44
CA ALA A 140 -17.61 5.24 21.04
C ALA A 140 -17.67 3.75 20.70
N ASN A 141 -18.85 3.18 20.57
CA ASN A 141 -19.11 1.75 20.38
C ASN A 141 -19.58 1.39 18.97
N ALA A 142 -19.61 2.36 18.04
CA ALA A 142 -19.88 2.14 16.63
C ALA A 142 -18.72 2.71 15.80
N LEU A 143 -18.02 1.84 15.07
CA LEU A 143 -16.83 2.18 14.29
C LEU A 143 -17.13 2.01 12.80
N ILE A 144 -17.06 3.09 12.05
CA ILE A 144 -17.52 3.17 10.67
C ILE A 144 -16.31 3.40 9.78
N PHE A 145 -15.90 2.36 9.07
CA PHE A 145 -14.85 2.37 8.06
C PHE A 145 -15.47 2.64 6.71
N ILE A 146 -14.95 3.64 6.01
CA ILE A 146 -15.48 4.10 4.74
C ILE A 146 -14.36 4.09 3.72
N GLU A 147 -14.60 3.52 2.54
CA GLU A 147 -13.69 3.65 1.41
C GLU A 147 -14.42 4.17 0.18
N PHE A 148 -13.73 4.92 -0.67
CA PHE A 148 -14.31 5.38 -1.93
C PHE A 148 -13.30 5.62 -3.05
N GLY A 149 -13.80 5.54 -4.28
CA GLY A 149 -13.03 5.72 -5.50
C GLY A 149 -12.28 4.48 -5.99
N ASP A 150 -11.65 4.62 -7.15
CA ASP A 150 -10.74 3.66 -7.75
C ASP A 150 -9.31 4.04 -7.39
N GLY A 151 -8.53 3.11 -6.83
CA GLY A 151 -7.15 3.35 -6.43
C GLY A 151 -6.18 3.56 -7.59
N PRO A 152 -4.90 3.81 -7.26
CA PRO A 152 -3.88 4.16 -8.25
C PRO A 152 -3.58 3.02 -9.22
N LYS A 153 -3.23 3.37 -10.46
CA LYS A 153 -2.88 2.42 -11.51
C LYS A 153 -1.39 2.43 -11.79
N LYS A 154 -0.78 1.25 -11.77
CA LYS A 154 0.62 1.04 -12.16
C LYS A 154 0.77 1.09 -13.68
N TYR A 155 1.85 1.70 -14.14
CA TYR A 155 2.27 1.64 -15.53
C TYR A 155 3.79 1.72 -15.63
N ALA A 156 4.33 1.20 -16.73
CA ALA A 156 5.76 1.21 -17.00
C ALA A 156 6.12 2.32 -18.00
N THR A 157 7.24 2.99 -17.79
CA THR A 157 7.86 3.95 -18.72
C THR A 157 9.36 3.70 -18.85
N GLY A 158 10.03 4.53 -19.65
CA GLY A 158 11.47 4.38 -19.94
C GLY A 158 11.71 3.62 -21.25
N PRO A 159 12.91 3.70 -21.85
CA PRO A 159 13.22 3.08 -23.13
C PRO A 159 13.01 1.56 -23.17
N TYR A 160 13.05 0.90 -22.01
CA TYR A 160 12.89 -0.54 -21.84
C TYR A 160 11.68 -0.91 -20.96
N ALA A 161 10.77 0.04 -20.69
CA ALA A 161 9.66 -0.11 -19.75
C ALA A 161 10.15 -0.51 -18.34
N GLU A 162 11.28 0.04 -17.91
CA GLU A 162 11.97 -0.27 -16.66
C GLU A 162 11.57 0.61 -15.48
N GLN A 163 10.85 1.70 -15.72
CA GLN A 163 10.43 2.64 -14.68
C GLN A 163 8.98 2.34 -14.28
N LEU A 164 8.79 1.85 -13.05
CA LEU A 164 7.44 1.77 -12.46
C LEU A 164 6.96 3.17 -12.06
N ARG A 165 5.77 3.54 -12.54
CA ARG A 165 5.06 4.77 -12.22
C ARG A 165 3.61 4.49 -11.83
N PHE A 166 2.99 5.48 -11.19
CA PHE A 166 1.59 5.45 -10.79
C PHE A 166 0.81 6.58 -11.45
N ARG A 167 -0.41 6.28 -11.88
CA ARG A 167 -1.41 7.30 -12.20
C ARG A 167 -2.37 7.37 -11.03
N GLU A 168 -2.80 8.59 -10.71
CA GLU A 168 -3.90 8.78 -9.78
C GLU A 168 -5.10 7.97 -10.25
N GLY A 169 -5.79 7.41 -9.27
CA GLY A 169 -7.06 6.77 -9.51
C GLY A 169 -8.15 7.78 -9.86
N TYR A 170 -9.40 7.32 -9.85
CA TYR A 170 -10.55 8.17 -10.12
C TYR A 170 -11.54 8.07 -8.98
N SER A 171 -11.99 9.20 -8.48
CA SER A 171 -13.07 9.24 -7.51
C SER A 171 -14.01 10.40 -7.79
N GLU A 172 -15.27 10.07 -8.04
CA GLU A 172 -16.36 11.04 -8.06
C GLU A 172 -16.64 11.52 -6.62
N ALA A 173 -16.63 10.59 -5.66
CA ALA A 173 -16.74 10.90 -4.24
C ALA A 173 -15.44 11.55 -3.73
N ARG A 174 -15.57 12.65 -3.00
CA ARG A 174 -14.46 13.36 -2.35
C ARG A 174 -14.64 13.47 -0.84
N SER A 175 -15.85 13.23 -0.33
CA SER A 175 -16.16 13.14 1.09
C SER A 175 -17.41 12.29 1.30
N ALA A 176 -17.73 12.00 2.56
CA ALA A 176 -18.96 11.36 2.96
C ALA A 176 -19.65 12.13 4.10
N VAL A 177 -20.90 11.82 4.36
CA VAL A 177 -21.61 12.17 5.59
C VAL A 177 -22.19 10.90 6.16
N VAL A 178 -21.85 10.61 7.41
CA VAL A 178 -22.51 9.56 8.19
C VAL A 178 -23.72 10.18 8.88
N LYS A 179 -24.91 9.64 8.64
CA LYS A 179 -26.16 10.05 9.26
C LYS A 179 -26.69 8.94 10.15
N VAL A 180 -26.94 9.25 11.42
CA VAL A 180 -27.54 8.33 12.39
C VAL A 180 -28.28 9.13 13.45
N ASP A 181 -29.45 8.64 13.88
CA ASP A 181 -30.30 9.26 14.90
C ASP A 181 -30.60 10.76 14.69
N GLY A 182 -30.78 11.15 13.43
CA GLY A 182 -31.05 12.54 13.04
C GLY A 182 -29.85 13.49 13.13
N ARG A 183 -28.63 12.95 13.28
CA ARG A 183 -27.38 13.72 13.30
C ARG A 183 -26.53 13.42 12.08
N ASP A 184 -25.85 14.44 11.60
CA ASP A 184 -24.95 14.38 10.46
C ASP A 184 -23.49 14.55 10.93
N TYR A 185 -22.64 13.63 10.51
CA TYR A 185 -21.21 13.62 10.79
C TYR A 185 -20.46 13.73 9.45
N PRO A 186 -19.94 14.91 9.08
CA PRO A 186 -19.11 15.05 7.89
C PRO A 186 -17.81 14.26 8.05
N VAL A 187 -17.47 13.47 7.03
CA VAL A 187 -16.28 12.62 7.02
C VAL A 187 -15.46 12.92 5.77
N GLY A 188 -14.25 13.44 5.97
CA GLY A 188 -13.26 13.63 4.90
C GLY A 188 -12.37 12.38 4.71
N PRO A 189 -11.59 12.31 3.63
CA PRO A 189 -10.59 11.25 3.45
C PRO A 189 -9.51 11.38 4.52
N GLY A 190 -9.29 10.32 5.30
CA GLY A 190 -8.14 10.22 6.20
C GLY A 190 -6.85 9.92 5.43
N ASP A 191 -6.92 9.03 4.44
CA ASP A 191 -5.79 8.62 3.61
C ASP A 191 -6.12 8.61 2.12
N ASP A 192 -5.11 8.83 1.29
CA ASP A 192 -5.14 8.78 -0.18
C ASP A 192 -4.12 7.73 -0.69
N LEU A 193 -4.61 6.63 -1.27
CA LEU A 193 -3.73 5.54 -1.72
C LEU A 193 -2.82 5.92 -2.89
N TYR A 194 -3.17 6.92 -3.72
CA TYR A 194 -2.25 7.41 -4.75
C TYR A 194 -1.09 8.18 -4.13
N PHE A 195 -1.36 9.01 -3.11
CA PHE A 195 -0.30 9.64 -2.34
C PHE A 195 0.61 8.55 -1.76
N GLN A 196 0.05 7.56 -1.08
CA GLN A 196 0.83 6.47 -0.47
C GLN A 196 1.54 5.56 -1.48
N ALA A 197 1.06 5.46 -2.72
CA ALA A 197 1.74 4.73 -3.79
C ALA A 197 2.91 5.51 -4.39
N THR A 198 2.86 6.85 -4.35
CA THR A 198 3.87 7.73 -4.93
C THR A 198 4.85 8.29 -3.91
N THR A 199 4.56 8.14 -2.62
CA THR A 199 5.44 8.50 -1.52
C THR A 199 5.96 7.27 -0.77
N ARG A 200 7.14 7.42 -0.16
CA ARG A 200 7.61 6.48 0.88
C ARG A 200 8.23 7.28 2.01
N GLY A 201 7.61 7.26 3.19
CA GLY A 201 7.98 8.09 4.34
C GLY A 201 8.14 9.57 3.99
N GLY A 202 7.14 10.15 3.32
CA GLY A 202 7.06 11.57 2.99
C GLY A 202 7.73 12.00 1.69
N ARG A 203 8.53 11.13 1.05
CA ARG A 203 9.29 11.50 -0.16
C ARG A 203 8.62 10.98 -1.42
N VAL A 204 8.39 11.86 -2.39
CA VAL A 204 7.94 11.48 -3.73
C VAL A 204 9.03 10.63 -4.39
N MET A 205 8.64 9.44 -4.86
CA MET A 205 9.52 8.54 -5.58
C MET A 205 9.49 8.87 -7.08
N ASP A 206 10.60 9.37 -7.64
CA ASP A 206 10.70 9.68 -9.08
C ASP A 206 10.48 8.45 -9.97
N HIS A 207 10.90 7.27 -9.50
CA HIS A 207 10.64 5.94 -10.05
C HIS A 207 11.16 4.87 -9.08
N ILE A 208 10.39 3.80 -8.85
CA ILE A 208 10.72 2.79 -7.82
C ILE A 208 11.96 1.94 -8.19
N LEU A 209 12.33 1.87 -9.47
CA LEU A 209 13.40 0.98 -9.97
C LEU A 209 14.71 1.69 -10.36
N ALA A 210 14.86 3.00 -10.07
CA ALA A 210 16.06 3.79 -10.40
C ALA A 210 17.38 3.11 -10.01
N ASN A 211 17.42 2.57 -8.80
CA ASN A 211 18.63 2.01 -8.20
C ASN A 211 19.13 0.73 -8.89
N LYS A 212 18.28 0.03 -9.66
CA LYS A 212 18.74 -1.10 -10.50
C LYS A 212 19.27 -0.65 -11.85
N ALA A 213 18.80 0.48 -12.39
CA ALA A 213 19.26 1.03 -13.66
C ALA A 213 20.67 1.64 -13.56
N VAL A 214 21.04 2.21 -12.40
CA VAL A 214 22.38 2.78 -12.18
C VAL A 214 23.48 1.71 -12.28
N PHE A 215 23.22 0.47 -11.83
CA PHE A 215 24.15 -0.65 -12.01
C PHE A 215 24.37 -1.01 -13.49
N LYS A 216 23.34 -0.81 -14.33
CA LYS A 216 23.41 -1.04 -15.77
C LYS A 216 24.17 0.08 -16.49
N SER A 217 23.95 1.35 -16.15
CA SER A 217 24.68 2.47 -16.77
C SER A 217 26.20 2.39 -16.54
N ALA A 218 26.62 1.98 -15.33
CA ALA A 218 28.02 1.70 -15.04
C ALA A 218 28.58 0.53 -15.87
N THR A 219 27.75 -0.46 -16.18
CA THR A 219 28.13 -1.64 -16.99
C THR A 219 28.16 -1.33 -18.50
N ASP A 220 27.20 -0.55 -19.02
CA ASP A 220 27.15 -0.11 -20.41
C ASP A 220 28.29 0.87 -20.76
N THR A 221 28.66 1.74 -19.80
CA THR A 221 29.76 2.70 -19.99
C THR A 221 31.13 2.03 -19.99
N VAL A 222 31.33 1.01 -19.15
CA VAL A 222 32.58 0.20 -19.15
C VAL A 222 32.65 -0.70 -20.39
N GLY A 223 31.50 -1.15 -20.93
CA GLY A 223 31.44 -1.93 -22.17
C GLY A 223 31.81 -1.15 -23.44
N ASN A 224 31.57 0.17 -23.48
CA ASN A 224 31.87 0.99 -24.66
C ASN A 224 33.30 1.56 -24.70
N VAL A 225 34.04 1.56 -23.59
CA VAL A 225 35.46 1.96 -23.57
C VAL A 225 36.36 0.88 -24.17
N GLY A 226 35.90 -0.37 -24.26
CA GLY A 226 36.65 -1.50 -24.79
C GLY A 226 36.62 -1.70 -26.32
N LEU A 227 36.05 -0.78 -27.10
CA LEU A 227 35.95 -0.94 -28.57
C LEU A 227 37.04 -0.22 -29.36
N ILE A 228 37.86 0.63 -28.74
CA ILE A 228 38.92 1.37 -29.45
C ILE A 228 40.32 0.75 -29.26
N THR A 229 40.49 -0.18 -28.32
CA THR A 229 41.80 -0.81 -28.05
C THR A 229 42.10 -2.09 -28.84
N GLY A 230 41.22 -2.47 -29.79
CA GLY A 230 41.41 -3.68 -30.61
C GLY A 230 42.07 -3.45 -31.98
N ALA A 231 42.04 -2.22 -32.51
CA ALA A 231 42.53 -1.94 -33.86
C ALA A 231 44.00 -1.47 -33.91
N VAL A 232 44.56 -1.01 -32.79
CA VAL A 232 45.93 -0.47 -32.73
C VAL A 232 46.99 -1.54 -32.46
N LEU A 233 46.60 -2.73 -32.00
CA LEU A 233 47.54 -3.83 -31.72
C LEU A 233 47.70 -4.83 -32.88
N ALA A 234 47.01 -4.60 -34.02
CA ALA A 234 47.06 -5.50 -35.17
C ALA A 234 48.17 -5.15 -36.19
N SER A 235 49.00 -4.13 -35.94
CA SER A 235 50.04 -3.69 -36.87
C SER A 235 51.45 -4.15 -36.53
N ASP A 236 51.65 -4.96 -35.48
CA ASP A 236 52.98 -5.45 -35.12
C ASP A 236 53.12 -6.95 -35.37
N ARG A 237 54.15 -7.33 -36.15
CA ARG A 237 54.25 -8.65 -36.80
C ARG A 237 54.89 -9.75 -35.94
N ASP A 238 55.26 -9.48 -34.69
CA ASP A 238 56.09 -10.40 -33.89
C ASP A 238 55.45 -11.00 -32.62
N THR A 239 54.12 -11.00 -32.49
CA THR A 239 53.46 -11.67 -31.34
C THR A 239 52.28 -12.56 -31.74
N GLN A 240 52.56 -13.60 -32.53
CA GLN A 240 51.66 -14.75 -32.63
C GLN A 240 51.71 -15.58 -31.33
N THR A 241 50.90 -15.20 -30.32
CA THR A 241 50.30 -16.15 -29.34
C THR A 241 49.44 -15.49 -28.26
N ALA A 242 49.36 -14.16 -28.17
CA ALA A 242 48.58 -13.49 -27.10
C ALA A 242 47.32 -12.73 -27.59
N GLY A 243 46.83 -13.01 -28.81
CA GLY A 243 45.72 -12.25 -29.42
C GLY A 243 44.33 -12.88 -29.34
N LEU A 244 44.20 -14.17 -29.02
CA LEU A 244 42.91 -14.88 -29.15
C LEU A 244 42.07 -14.99 -27.87
N ALA A 245 42.60 -14.60 -26.71
CA ALA A 245 41.90 -14.77 -25.43
C ALA A 245 40.94 -13.61 -25.08
N LEU A 246 41.11 -12.43 -25.68
CA LEU A 246 40.34 -11.23 -25.32
C LEU A 246 39.03 -11.03 -26.11
N VAL A 247 38.82 -11.76 -27.21
CA VAL A 247 37.60 -11.65 -28.02
C VAL A 247 36.46 -12.53 -27.46
N ALA A 248 36.77 -13.58 -26.71
CA ALA A 248 35.74 -14.46 -26.13
C ALA A 248 35.04 -13.86 -24.89
N ALA A 249 35.70 -12.98 -24.14
CA ALA A 249 35.15 -12.38 -22.92
C ALA A 249 34.14 -11.26 -23.18
N SER A 250 34.22 -10.58 -24.33
CA SER A 250 33.36 -9.45 -24.69
C SER A 250 32.01 -9.85 -25.31
N VAL A 251 31.92 -11.07 -25.87
CA VAL A 251 30.67 -11.58 -26.46
C VAL A 251 29.75 -12.18 -25.38
N VAL A 252 30.30 -12.73 -24.29
CA VAL A 252 29.50 -13.25 -23.16
C VAL A 252 28.79 -12.12 -22.41
N THR A 253 29.40 -10.94 -22.30
CA THR A 253 28.80 -9.78 -21.60
C THR A 253 27.60 -9.20 -22.35
N LYS A 254 27.62 -9.14 -23.68
CA LYS A 254 26.46 -8.69 -24.49
C LYS A 254 25.27 -9.66 -24.41
N LEU A 255 25.53 -10.96 -24.32
CA LEU A 255 24.48 -11.97 -24.16
C LEU A 255 23.83 -11.92 -22.75
N VAL A 256 24.61 -11.60 -21.72
CA VAL A 256 24.09 -11.42 -20.35
C VAL A 256 23.31 -10.10 -20.19
N ALA A 257 23.74 -9.02 -20.86
CA ALA A 257 23.02 -7.74 -20.87
C ALA A 257 21.69 -7.80 -21.66
N ALA A 258 21.64 -8.58 -22.75
CA ALA A 258 20.42 -8.81 -23.52
C ALA A 258 19.42 -9.75 -22.80
N ALA A 259 19.90 -10.64 -21.93
CA ALA A 259 19.06 -11.57 -21.15
C ALA A 259 18.44 -10.94 -19.88
N THR A 260 18.81 -9.71 -19.54
CA THR A 260 18.28 -8.95 -18.40
C THR A 260 17.54 -7.71 -18.89
N THR A 261 16.37 -7.91 -19.50
CA THR A 261 15.40 -6.83 -19.74
C THR A 261 14.64 -6.54 -18.44
N PRO A 262 14.94 -5.47 -17.70
CA PRO A 262 14.24 -5.13 -16.47
C PRO A 262 12.94 -4.46 -16.87
N HIS A 263 11.91 -5.24 -17.19
CA HIS A 263 10.55 -4.69 -17.30
C HIS A 263 10.00 -4.50 -15.90
N ALA A 264 9.47 -3.30 -15.62
CA ALA A 264 8.77 -3.01 -14.37
C ALA A 264 7.58 -3.95 -14.20
N ASP A 265 7.43 -4.51 -13.00
CA ASP A 265 6.27 -5.33 -12.66
C ASP A 265 5.04 -4.43 -12.41
N ILE A 266 4.14 -4.40 -13.38
CA ILE A 266 2.89 -3.62 -13.30
C ILE A 266 1.71 -4.43 -12.77
N ARG A 267 1.92 -5.68 -12.32
CA ARG A 267 0.86 -6.42 -11.61
C ARG A 267 0.42 -5.61 -10.40
N SER A 268 -0.88 -5.57 -10.15
CA SER A 268 -1.45 -4.77 -9.05
C SER A 268 -2.71 -5.39 -8.47
N TRP A 269 -2.99 -5.01 -7.23
CA TRP A 269 -4.28 -5.17 -6.60
C TRP A 269 -5.24 -4.12 -7.19
N ASN A 270 -5.86 -4.47 -8.31
CA ASN A 270 -6.54 -3.54 -9.22
C ASN A 270 -7.93 -3.04 -8.75
N ASN A 271 -8.40 -3.42 -7.57
CA ASN A 271 -9.70 -3.02 -7.03
C ASN A 271 -9.59 -2.35 -5.65
N LEU A 272 -8.42 -1.82 -5.28
CA LEU A 272 -8.24 -0.98 -4.10
C LEU A 272 -8.97 0.37 -4.25
N PRO A 273 -9.35 1.04 -3.14
CA PRO A 273 -9.98 2.35 -3.17
C PRO A 273 -8.97 3.48 -3.43
N GLN A 274 -9.45 4.68 -3.75
CA GLN A 274 -8.60 5.88 -3.77
C GLN A 274 -8.44 6.44 -2.35
N PHE A 275 -9.54 6.50 -1.61
CA PHE A 275 -9.60 7.15 -0.31
C PHE A 275 -10.09 6.20 0.78
N LEU A 276 -9.50 6.34 1.95
CA LEU A 276 -9.96 5.72 3.19
C LEU A 276 -10.44 6.82 4.13
N ALA A 277 -11.49 6.53 4.89
CA ALA A 277 -12.04 7.43 5.88
C ALA A 277 -12.63 6.66 7.05
N PHE A 278 -12.82 7.35 8.18
CA PHE A 278 -13.21 6.72 9.43
C PHE A 278 -14.05 7.65 10.30
N GLN A 279 -15.03 7.07 11.00
CA GLN A 279 -15.81 7.74 12.03
C GLN A 279 -16.06 6.79 13.20
N ALA A 280 -15.80 7.24 14.43
CA ALA A 280 -16.21 6.57 15.65
C ALA A 280 -17.38 7.32 16.29
N LEU A 281 -18.41 6.61 16.75
CA LEU A 281 -19.62 7.17 17.35
C LEU A 281 -19.98 6.43 18.64
N ALA A 282 -20.49 7.17 19.62
CA ALA A 282 -21.15 6.60 20.80
C ALA A 282 -22.67 6.56 20.55
N LEU A 283 -23.19 5.34 20.36
CA LEU A 283 -24.60 5.07 20.13
C LEU A 283 -25.19 4.36 21.35
N SER A 284 -26.47 4.61 21.62
CA SER A 284 -27.19 3.86 22.65
C SER A 284 -27.30 2.38 22.28
N PRO A 285 -27.47 1.46 23.25
CA PRO A 285 -27.82 0.09 22.93
C PRO A 285 -29.17 0.04 22.20
N GLY A 286 -29.24 -0.66 21.08
CA GLY A 286 -30.46 -0.69 20.26
C GLY A 286 -30.19 -0.85 18.78
N GLU A 287 -31.27 -0.89 18.01
CA GLU A 287 -31.22 -0.85 16.56
C GLU A 287 -31.00 0.59 16.09
N HIS A 288 -30.02 0.80 15.22
CA HIS A 288 -29.74 2.10 14.61
C HIS A 288 -29.67 1.96 13.09
N ARG A 289 -30.24 2.92 12.37
CA ARG A 289 -30.08 3.04 10.93
C ARG A 289 -28.97 4.04 10.62
N VAL A 290 -27.85 3.53 10.10
CA VAL A 290 -26.70 4.33 9.67
C VAL A 290 -26.78 4.53 8.17
N VAL A 291 -26.80 5.78 7.72
CA VAL A 291 -26.80 6.13 6.29
C VAL A 291 -25.50 6.84 5.94
N ILE A 292 -24.79 6.35 4.94
CA ILE A 292 -23.54 6.92 4.44
C ILE A 292 -23.86 7.56 3.09
N GLU A 293 -23.70 8.88 3.02
CA GLU A 293 -23.95 9.68 1.83
C GLU A 293 -22.64 10.21 1.25
N PHE A 294 -22.28 9.81 0.03
CA PHE A 294 -21.06 10.28 -0.63
C PHE A 294 -21.31 11.60 -1.36
N LYS A 295 -20.34 12.52 -1.29
CA LYS A 295 -20.41 13.84 -1.92
C LYS A 295 -19.27 14.06 -2.89
N ASP A 296 -19.53 14.79 -3.97
CA ASP A 296 -18.51 15.23 -4.93
C ASP A 296 -17.62 16.35 -4.39
N GLY A 297 -16.66 16.80 -5.20
CA GLY A 297 -15.76 17.92 -4.84
C GLY A 297 -16.45 19.27 -4.64
N GLY A 298 -17.69 19.43 -5.12
CA GLY A 298 -18.54 20.59 -4.87
C GLY A 298 -19.47 20.43 -3.67
N GLY A 299 -19.38 19.32 -2.93
CA GLY A 299 -20.24 19.01 -1.79
C GLY A 299 -21.63 18.51 -2.16
N ARG A 300 -21.90 18.21 -3.43
CA ARG A 300 -23.20 17.69 -3.89
C ARG A 300 -23.29 16.19 -3.66
N LEU A 301 -24.48 15.73 -3.27
CA LEU A 301 -24.74 14.31 -3.05
C LEU A 301 -24.62 13.51 -4.35
N LEU A 302 -23.91 12.39 -4.30
CA LEU A 302 -23.84 11.41 -5.38
C LEU A 302 -25.02 10.45 -5.30
N ALA A 303 -26.07 10.78 -6.04
CA ALA A 303 -27.28 9.95 -6.12
C ALA A 303 -26.92 8.50 -6.53
N GLY A 304 -27.49 7.51 -5.84
CA GLY A 304 -27.22 6.09 -6.08
C GLY A 304 -25.94 5.54 -5.41
N ARG A 305 -25.06 6.39 -4.87
CA ARG A 305 -23.90 5.94 -4.10
C ARG A 305 -24.15 5.84 -2.60
N SER A 306 -25.24 6.41 -2.09
CA SER A 306 -25.59 6.29 -0.67
C SER A 306 -25.78 4.84 -0.24
N ARG A 307 -25.37 4.50 0.98
CA ARG A 307 -25.54 3.17 1.58
C ARG A 307 -26.27 3.31 2.90
N SER A 308 -27.12 2.34 3.21
CA SER A 308 -27.91 2.33 4.44
C SER A 308 -27.74 0.98 5.10
N VAL A 309 -27.20 0.97 6.31
CA VAL A 309 -26.96 -0.24 7.09
C VAL A 309 -27.75 -0.13 8.38
N THR A 310 -28.51 -1.17 8.71
CA THR A 310 -29.12 -1.31 10.03
C THR A 310 -28.13 -2.07 10.92
N VAL A 311 -27.80 -1.50 12.07
CA VAL A 311 -26.87 -2.10 13.02
C VAL A 311 -27.54 -2.29 14.37
N GLN A 312 -27.18 -3.38 15.05
CA GLN A 312 -27.62 -3.66 16.41
C GLN A 312 -26.45 -3.38 17.37
N VAL A 313 -26.54 -2.28 18.10
CA VAL A 313 -25.54 -1.90 19.10
C VAL A 313 -25.85 -2.64 20.40
N ALA A 314 -24.90 -3.44 20.87
CA ALA A 314 -25.04 -4.22 22.09
C ALA A 314 -24.91 -3.34 23.35
N ALA A 315 -25.64 -3.69 24.42
CA ALA A 315 -25.52 -3.01 25.72
C ALA A 315 -24.18 -3.28 26.42
N LYS A 316 -23.60 -4.44 26.15
CA LYS A 316 -22.28 -4.90 26.58
C LYS A 316 -21.72 -5.78 25.47
N GLY A 317 -20.42 -5.73 25.24
CA GLY A 317 -19.77 -6.53 24.21
C GLY A 317 -18.68 -5.75 23.50
N HIS A 318 -18.26 -6.26 22.34
CA HIS A 318 -17.34 -5.58 21.45
C HIS A 318 -18.03 -4.44 20.68
N ASP A 319 -17.22 -3.55 20.11
CA ASP A 319 -17.70 -2.44 19.30
C ASP A 319 -18.43 -2.96 18.04
N THR A 320 -19.49 -2.27 17.63
CA THR A 320 -20.18 -2.54 16.37
C THR A 320 -19.36 -1.94 15.22
N VAL A 321 -18.86 -2.79 14.32
CA VAL A 321 -18.03 -2.35 13.19
C VAL A 321 -18.83 -2.37 11.89
N VAL A 322 -18.80 -1.26 11.16
CA VAL A 322 -19.46 -1.07 9.86
C VAL A 322 -18.39 -0.77 8.82
N PHE A 323 -18.35 -1.56 7.76
CA PHE A 323 -17.49 -1.31 6.60
C PHE A 323 -18.36 -0.96 5.39
N VAL A 324 -18.12 0.19 4.78
CA VAL A 324 -18.91 0.69 3.65
C VAL A 324 -18.01 1.20 2.54
N SER A 325 -18.31 0.79 1.31
CA SER A 325 -17.69 1.32 0.10
C SER A 325 -18.72 2.00 -0.81
N ASP A 326 -18.35 3.08 -1.47
CA ASP A 326 -19.16 3.68 -2.55
C ASP A 326 -19.32 2.75 -3.78
N ARG A 327 -18.53 1.66 -3.80
CA ARG A 327 -18.56 0.58 -4.80
C ARG A 327 -19.28 -0.68 -4.34
N SER A 328 -19.86 -0.70 -3.14
CA SER A 328 -20.56 -1.89 -2.64
C SER A 328 -21.80 -2.13 -3.49
N GLU A 329 -21.96 -3.33 -4.06
CA GLU A 329 -23.15 -3.71 -4.85
C GLU A 329 -24.40 -3.91 -3.96
N LYS A 330 -24.20 -4.13 -2.66
CA LYS A 330 -25.24 -4.22 -1.63
C LYS A 330 -24.84 -3.37 -0.42
N PRO A 331 -25.81 -2.86 0.37
CA PRO A 331 -25.53 -2.14 1.61
C PRO A 331 -24.74 -2.96 2.62
#